data_AF-A0A9W4S9T8-F1
#
_entry.id   AF-A0A9W4S9T8-F1
#
_cell.length_a   1.000
_cell.length_b   1.000
_cell.length_c   1.000
_cell.angle_alpha   90.00
_cell.angle_beta   90.00
_cell.angle_gamma   90.00
#
_symmetry.space_group_name_H-M   'P 1'
#
loop_
_entity.id
_entity.type
_entity.pdbx_description
1 polymer ?
#
loop_
_entity_poly.entity_id
_entity_poly.type
_entity_poly.pdbx_seq_one_letter_code
_entity_poly.pdbx_strand_id
1 'polypeptide(L)'
;MPTGPLNITREWLDVSGDLGLRFTIQNSGSSAVEIGSLGFPVEFSSIFTNRLATEMQRLCSLSDPYIGMHAGQIRVAPIRGTGAALVVTPLGDTPLEAYRNLPETYYSDTAYGSQTFEGFYEWQALTKAWAENEWRAQTPWNTPSSKTLQPGQSLQFGVRFSVAKSGVRGLDAAVRGTNTPTAVGVPGYIVPRGEPAQLFLQSQSAVKSLVSEPAGALTVTLVSSGKYTVTPSASAWGRVRLTITYADNKIQTVHYYVTKPSTEAVASLGRFLTTSQWFNDTSDPFGRSSSVMTYDYETKSIVTQDSRAWVAGLSDEAGAGSYLSAFMKQAIQPAADEVTKLEQFVDNVLWKTIQTTDFGVRKSIFFYEPAAVPNYRYSTSIDWTSWTSWNKAAAYAIDRAYNYVHVAGAYWSLYRVARAYPALVKSHTWDWYLNQAYSTVIRGMRNDVGYNRVGLMGETVFGEILTDLIREGQTTKANTLSTSMRSRAAQWDTEEVPFGSEMAWDSTGQEGVYYWAKYFGFTNTATKSVNSVLGFMQTLPHWGWNGNARRYWDN
;
A
#
# COMPACT_ATOMS: atom_id res chain seq x y z
N MET A 1 -5.60 -12.21 -37.61
CA MET A 1 -4.19 -12.52 -37.97
C MET A 1 -3.59 -11.26 -38.58
N PRO A 2 -2.35 -10.87 -38.24
CA PRO A 2 -1.82 -9.61 -38.74
C PRO A 2 -1.72 -9.67 -40.27
N THR A 3 -2.23 -8.65 -40.95
CA THR A 3 -2.13 -8.46 -42.40
C THR A 3 -0.75 -7.94 -42.84
N GLY A 4 0.27 -8.14 -42.00
CA GLY A 4 1.61 -7.56 -42.13
C GLY A 4 2.69 -8.58 -42.50
N PRO A 5 3.94 -8.13 -42.68
CA PRO A 5 5.06 -8.97 -43.12
C PRO A 5 5.59 -9.95 -42.06
N LEU A 6 4.97 -10.02 -40.88
CA LEU A 6 5.44 -10.83 -39.77
C LEU A 6 4.71 -12.18 -39.70
N ASN A 7 5.48 -13.26 -39.74
CA ASN A 7 5.00 -14.59 -39.38
C ASN A 7 5.31 -14.86 -37.90
N ILE A 8 4.29 -15.22 -37.12
CA ILE A 8 4.40 -15.38 -35.66
C ILE A 8 4.02 -16.80 -35.30
N THR A 9 4.97 -17.55 -34.74
CA THR A 9 4.76 -18.89 -34.20
C THR A 9 4.72 -18.83 -32.68
N ARG A 10 3.67 -19.38 -32.06
CA ARG A 10 3.55 -19.56 -30.60
C ARG A 10 3.77 -21.03 -30.26
N GLU A 11 4.64 -21.31 -29.30
CA GLU A 11 5.01 -22.66 -28.89
C GLU A 11 4.93 -22.81 -27.36
N TRP A 12 4.38 -23.92 -26.89
CA TRP A 12 4.53 -24.38 -25.52
C TRP A 12 5.65 -25.42 -25.46
N LEU A 13 6.53 -25.30 -24.48
CA LEU A 13 7.77 -26.07 -24.37
C LEU A 13 7.89 -26.70 -22.98
N ASP A 14 8.53 -27.85 -22.89
CA ASP A 14 9.07 -28.35 -21.62
C ASP A 14 10.48 -27.78 -21.41
N VAL A 15 10.67 -27.01 -20.35
CA VAL A 15 11.93 -26.37 -19.97
C VAL A 15 12.41 -26.96 -18.65
N SER A 16 13.00 -28.15 -18.74
CA SER A 16 13.49 -28.90 -17.57
C SER A 16 12.39 -29.21 -16.53
N GLY A 17 11.20 -29.61 -16.99
CA GLY A 17 10.03 -29.92 -16.16
C GLY A 17 9.12 -28.73 -15.88
N ASP A 18 9.52 -27.52 -16.27
CA ASP A 18 8.68 -26.32 -16.21
C ASP A 18 8.01 -26.04 -17.55
N LEU A 19 6.86 -25.36 -17.52
CA LEU A 19 6.17 -24.93 -18.73
C LEU A 19 6.85 -23.67 -19.28
N GLY A 20 7.30 -23.72 -20.53
CA GLY A 20 7.79 -22.57 -21.29
C GLY A 20 6.78 -22.11 -22.33
N LEU A 21 6.64 -20.80 -22.52
CA LEU A 21 5.94 -20.19 -23.64
C LEU A 21 6.95 -19.41 -24.47
N ARG A 22 7.04 -19.69 -25.77
CA ARG A 22 7.92 -18.99 -26.70
C ARG A 22 7.15 -18.48 -27.91
N PHE A 23 7.48 -17.27 -28.34
CA PHE A 23 7.08 -16.68 -29.60
C PHE A 23 8.30 -16.54 -30.50
N THR A 24 8.21 -17.05 -31.72
CA THR A 24 9.18 -16.79 -32.79
C THR A 24 8.52 -15.83 -33.79
N ILE A 25 9.12 -14.65 -33.96
CA ILE A 25 8.64 -13.60 -34.86
C ILE A 25 9.61 -13.50 -36.03
N GLN A 26 9.17 -13.90 -37.22
CA GLN A 26 9.95 -13.86 -38.44
C GLN A 26 9.46 -12.74 -39.35
N ASN A 27 10.38 -11.98 -39.94
CA ASN A 27 10.06 -11.06 -41.02
C ASN A 27 10.06 -11.81 -42.36
N SER A 28 8.86 -12.13 -42.86
CA SER A 28 8.62 -12.78 -44.16
C SER A 28 8.46 -11.78 -45.31
N GLY A 29 8.60 -10.48 -45.04
CA GLY A 29 8.56 -9.41 -46.04
C GLY A 29 9.90 -9.15 -46.72
N SER A 30 9.94 -8.10 -47.55
CA SER A 30 11.12 -7.68 -48.32
C SER A 30 11.84 -6.45 -47.78
N SER A 31 11.33 -5.82 -46.72
CA SER A 31 11.93 -4.65 -46.06
C SER A 31 12.17 -4.90 -44.57
N ALA A 32 13.09 -4.14 -43.97
CA ALA A 32 13.29 -4.17 -42.53
C ALA A 32 12.01 -3.72 -41.78
N VAL A 33 11.73 -4.34 -40.64
CA VAL A 33 10.59 -4.02 -39.78
C VAL A 33 11.10 -3.72 -38.38
N GLU A 34 10.74 -2.56 -37.82
CA GLU A 34 10.98 -2.26 -36.41
C GLU A 34 9.80 -2.74 -35.56
N ILE A 35 10.09 -3.57 -34.57
CA ILE A 35 9.16 -3.89 -33.49
C ILE A 35 9.39 -2.87 -32.38
N GLY A 36 8.58 -1.81 -32.40
CA GLY A 36 8.63 -0.74 -31.40
C GLY A 36 8.04 -1.12 -30.05
N SER A 37 7.14 -2.11 -30.01
CA SER A 37 6.60 -2.67 -28.78
C SER A 37 6.32 -4.15 -28.96
N LEU A 38 6.58 -4.93 -27.91
CA LEU A 38 6.26 -6.34 -27.86
C LEU A 38 5.94 -6.74 -26.42
N GLY A 39 4.75 -7.26 -26.22
CA GLY A 39 4.38 -7.92 -24.99
C GLY A 39 3.46 -9.10 -25.23
N PHE A 40 3.24 -9.86 -24.17
CA PHE A 40 2.29 -10.97 -24.19
C PHE A 40 1.51 -10.99 -22.87
N PRO A 41 0.20 -11.28 -22.93
CA PRO A 41 -0.63 -11.39 -21.74
C PRO A 41 -0.11 -12.44 -20.77
N VAL A 42 -0.06 -12.08 -19.49
CA VAL A 42 0.28 -13.01 -18.40
C VAL A 42 -0.80 -12.90 -17.34
N GLU A 43 -1.90 -13.59 -17.62
CA GLU A 43 -3.18 -13.47 -16.93
C GLU A 43 -3.30 -14.53 -15.83
N PHE A 44 -3.69 -14.10 -14.62
CA PHE A 44 -3.86 -14.97 -13.46
C PHE A 44 -5.21 -14.70 -12.79
N SER A 45 -5.77 -15.69 -12.12
CA SER A 45 -7.10 -15.59 -11.47
C SER A 45 -7.10 -14.60 -10.29
N SER A 46 -7.18 -13.30 -10.58
CA SER A 46 -7.29 -12.19 -9.61
C SER A 46 -8.70 -11.57 -9.57
N ILE A 47 -9.71 -12.34 -9.99
CA ILE A 47 -11.11 -11.93 -10.03
C ILE A 47 -11.78 -12.35 -8.71
N PHE A 48 -12.23 -11.39 -7.91
CA PHE A 48 -12.93 -11.61 -6.63
C PHE A 48 -14.45 -11.51 -6.74
N THR A 49 -14.93 -11.01 -7.88
CA THR A 49 -16.35 -10.79 -8.17
C THR A 49 -17.14 -12.07 -7.95
N ASN A 50 -18.27 -11.94 -7.24
CA ASN A 50 -19.18 -13.05 -6.90
C ASN A 50 -18.54 -14.21 -6.12
N ARG A 51 -17.45 -13.98 -5.37
CA ARG A 51 -16.81 -15.01 -4.53
C ARG A 51 -16.96 -14.71 -3.05
N LEU A 52 -17.30 -15.73 -2.27
CA LEU A 52 -17.17 -15.67 -0.81
C LEU A 52 -15.68 -15.69 -0.40
N ALA A 53 -15.38 -15.24 0.83
CA ALA A 53 -14.00 -15.14 1.32
C ALA A 53 -13.23 -16.49 1.26
N THR A 54 -13.92 -17.61 1.56
CA THR A 54 -13.35 -18.96 1.50
C THR A 54 -13.08 -19.42 0.06
N GLU A 55 -13.97 -19.09 -0.88
CA GLU A 55 -13.80 -19.39 -2.30
C GLU A 55 -12.66 -18.58 -2.91
N MET A 56 -12.58 -17.30 -2.54
CA MET A 56 -11.49 -16.43 -2.93
C MET A 56 -10.15 -17.01 -2.48
N GLN A 57 -9.98 -17.37 -1.20
CA GLN A 57 -8.72 -17.97 -0.72
C GLN A 57 -8.33 -19.25 -1.48
N ARG A 58 -9.32 -20.01 -1.97
CA ARG A 58 -9.12 -21.27 -2.68
C ARG A 58 -8.81 -21.08 -4.17
N LEU A 59 -9.42 -20.10 -4.83
CA LEU A 59 -9.46 -19.96 -6.29
C LEU A 59 -8.67 -18.77 -6.84
N CYS A 60 -8.27 -17.84 -5.98
CA CYS A 60 -7.65 -16.61 -6.40
C CYS A 60 -6.15 -16.55 -6.08
N SER A 61 -5.48 -15.73 -6.88
CA SER A 61 -4.09 -15.35 -6.70
C SER A 61 -3.92 -13.85 -6.94
N LEU A 62 -2.89 -13.28 -6.34
CA LEU A 62 -2.38 -11.96 -6.68
C LEU A 62 -1.06 -12.11 -7.44
N SER A 63 -0.87 -11.28 -8.46
CA SER A 63 0.32 -11.29 -9.30
C SER A 63 1.05 -9.96 -9.22
N ASP A 64 2.27 -9.97 -8.70
CA ASP A 64 3.08 -8.77 -8.55
C ASP A 64 4.31 -8.80 -9.47
N PRO A 65 4.51 -7.77 -10.30
CA PRO A 65 5.62 -7.68 -11.23
C PRO A 65 6.89 -7.18 -10.52
N TYR A 66 8.04 -7.58 -11.04
CA TYR A 66 9.30 -6.87 -10.86
C TYR A 66 9.88 -6.62 -12.24
N ILE A 67 9.79 -5.38 -12.71
CA ILE A 67 10.31 -4.91 -14.01
C ILE A 67 11.84 -4.81 -14.00
N GLY A 68 12.53 -5.86 -13.54
CA GLY A 68 13.97 -5.89 -13.34
C GLY A 68 14.79 -6.24 -14.58
N MET A 69 14.31 -5.96 -15.79
CA MET A 69 14.94 -6.36 -17.05
C MET A 69 15.14 -7.89 -17.13
N HIS A 70 16.37 -8.39 -17.31
CA HIS A 70 16.65 -9.84 -17.38
C HIS A 70 16.50 -10.56 -16.04
N ALA A 71 16.43 -9.81 -14.93
CA ALA A 71 16.03 -10.34 -13.62
C ALA A 71 14.52 -10.17 -13.38
N GLY A 72 13.78 -9.72 -14.38
CA GLY A 72 12.36 -9.47 -14.29
C GLY A 72 11.57 -10.73 -13.97
N GLN A 73 10.47 -10.58 -13.23
CA GLN A 73 9.65 -11.71 -12.82
C GLN A 73 8.22 -11.26 -12.52
N ILE A 74 7.26 -12.17 -12.62
CA ILE A 74 5.92 -11.99 -12.04
C ILE A 74 5.73 -13.07 -10.98
N ARG A 75 5.51 -12.66 -9.73
CA ARG A 75 5.24 -13.58 -8.62
C ARG A 75 3.74 -13.72 -8.46
N VAL A 76 3.26 -14.96 -8.50
CA VAL A 76 1.84 -15.28 -8.42
C VAL A 76 1.62 -16.05 -7.13
N ALA A 77 1.03 -15.37 -6.15
CA ALA A 77 0.80 -15.90 -4.83
C ALA A 77 -0.67 -16.29 -4.66
N PRO A 78 -0.98 -17.50 -4.16
CA PRO A 78 -2.33 -17.81 -3.72
C PRO A 78 -2.72 -16.85 -2.59
N ILE A 79 -3.94 -16.34 -2.59
CA ILE A 79 -4.40 -15.35 -1.60
C ILE A 79 -4.33 -15.86 -0.16
N ARG A 80 -4.50 -17.18 0.02
CA ARG A 80 -4.32 -17.85 1.31
C ARG A 80 -2.88 -17.76 1.84
N GLY A 81 -1.91 -17.51 0.96
CA GLY A 81 -0.47 -17.50 1.22
C GLY A 81 0.15 -18.85 1.58
N THR A 82 -0.65 -19.92 1.58
CA THR A 82 -0.23 -21.32 1.71
C THR A 82 -0.47 -22.07 0.41
N GLY A 83 0.22 -23.20 0.23
CA GLY A 83 0.15 -23.99 -0.99
C GLY A 83 1.22 -23.57 -1.98
N ALA A 84 1.31 -24.28 -3.11
CA ALA A 84 2.29 -23.97 -4.14
C ALA A 84 2.03 -22.57 -4.73
N ALA A 85 3.10 -21.84 -4.98
CA ALA A 85 3.06 -20.55 -5.68
C ALA A 85 3.71 -20.69 -7.06
N LEU A 86 3.52 -19.70 -7.91
CA LEU A 86 4.04 -19.70 -9.28
C LEU A 86 4.91 -18.46 -9.49
N VAL A 87 5.99 -18.62 -10.25
CA VAL A 87 6.76 -17.48 -10.74
C VAL A 87 6.94 -17.57 -12.25
N VAL A 88 6.82 -16.42 -12.91
CA VAL A 88 7.10 -16.25 -14.33
C VAL A 88 8.44 -15.56 -14.46
N THR A 89 9.39 -16.16 -15.17
CA THR A 89 10.72 -15.61 -15.43
C THR A 89 11.04 -15.59 -16.93
N PRO A 90 12.08 -14.86 -17.37
CA PRO A 90 12.48 -14.82 -18.76
C PRO A 90 12.89 -16.19 -19.28
N LEU A 91 12.48 -16.51 -20.51
CA LEU A 91 13.08 -17.58 -21.31
C LEU A 91 13.86 -16.93 -22.46
N GLY A 92 15.16 -17.21 -22.53
CA GLY A 92 16.06 -16.54 -23.47
C GLY A 92 16.23 -15.05 -23.17
N ASP A 93 16.44 -14.24 -24.21
CA ASP A 93 16.60 -12.78 -24.12
C ASP A 93 15.23 -12.07 -24.08
N THR A 94 14.49 -12.27 -22.98
CA THR A 94 13.14 -11.71 -22.79
C THR A 94 13.06 -10.87 -21.53
N PRO A 95 13.69 -9.68 -21.47
CA PRO A 95 13.63 -8.84 -20.28
C PRO A 95 12.19 -8.39 -19.97
N LEU A 96 11.87 -8.14 -18.68
CA LEU A 96 10.65 -7.44 -18.27
C LEU A 96 10.96 -5.94 -18.17
N GLU A 97 10.78 -5.22 -19.28
CA GLU A 97 11.04 -3.79 -19.39
C GLU A 97 9.94 -2.96 -18.74
N ALA A 98 8.69 -3.36 -18.90
CA ALA A 98 7.53 -2.75 -18.23
C ALA A 98 6.42 -3.76 -17.98
N TYR A 99 5.45 -3.35 -17.17
CA TYR A 99 4.23 -4.09 -16.88
C TYR A 99 3.07 -3.12 -17.01
N ARG A 100 2.06 -3.46 -17.81
CA ARG A 100 0.93 -2.56 -18.07
C ARG A 100 -0.39 -3.31 -18.08
N ASN A 101 -1.46 -2.61 -17.69
CA ASN A 101 -2.82 -3.12 -17.71
C ASN A 101 -3.25 -3.38 -19.16
N LEU A 102 -3.93 -4.50 -19.39
CA LEU A 102 -4.59 -4.85 -20.63
C LEU A 102 -5.96 -4.15 -20.67
N PRO A 103 -6.24 -3.33 -21.69
CA PRO A 103 -7.58 -2.78 -21.88
C PRO A 103 -8.56 -3.91 -22.18
N GLU A 104 -9.52 -4.14 -21.29
CA GLU A 104 -10.54 -5.17 -21.46
C GLU A 104 -11.95 -4.56 -21.49
N THR A 105 -12.88 -5.30 -22.10
CA THR A 105 -14.30 -4.94 -22.07
C THR A 105 -14.88 -5.29 -20.69
N TYR A 106 -15.76 -4.43 -20.18
CA TYR A 106 -16.48 -4.72 -18.95
C TYR A 106 -17.46 -5.90 -19.13
N TYR A 107 -17.37 -6.88 -18.24
CA TYR A 107 -18.37 -7.95 -18.08
C TYR A 107 -18.83 -7.98 -16.62
N SER A 108 -20.12 -8.21 -16.36
CA SER A 108 -20.66 -8.29 -14.99
C SER A 108 -19.97 -9.36 -14.14
N ASP A 109 -19.57 -10.47 -14.76
CA ASP A 109 -18.99 -11.62 -14.07
C ASP A 109 -17.56 -11.38 -13.60
N THR A 110 -16.84 -10.45 -14.27
CA THR A 110 -15.49 -10.05 -13.87
C THR A 110 -15.51 -8.73 -13.11
N ALA A 111 -16.42 -7.82 -13.45
CA ALA A 111 -16.45 -6.44 -13.00
C ALA A 111 -15.09 -5.74 -13.23
N TYR A 112 -14.55 -5.82 -14.45
CA TYR A 112 -13.28 -5.18 -14.83
C TYR A 112 -13.22 -3.70 -14.40
N GLY A 113 -12.10 -3.30 -13.79
CA GLY A 113 -11.87 -1.93 -13.31
C GLY A 113 -12.66 -1.58 -12.04
N SER A 114 -13.24 -2.56 -11.35
CA SER A 114 -13.93 -2.36 -10.08
C SER A 114 -13.06 -2.75 -8.88
N GLN A 115 -13.59 -2.52 -7.68
CA GLN A 115 -12.96 -2.94 -6.43
C GLN A 115 -12.82 -4.47 -6.28
N THR A 116 -13.43 -5.31 -7.12
CA THR A 116 -13.27 -6.76 -7.05
C THR A 116 -12.44 -7.34 -8.19
N PHE A 117 -12.04 -6.51 -9.16
CA PHE A 117 -11.14 -6.90 -10.23
C PHE A 117 -10.50 -5.69 -10.92
N GLU A 118 -9.19 -5.56 -10.75
CA GLU A 118 -8.39 -4.50 -11.36
C GLU A 118 -8.28 -4.60 -12.89
N GLY A 119 -8.24 -5.84 -13.39
CA GLY A 119 -7.88 -6.16 -14.77
C GLY A 119 -6.66 -7.05 -14.89
N PHE A 120 -6.41 -7.55 -16.09
CA PHE A 120 -5.18 -8.28 -16.41
C PHE A 120 -4.06 -7.38 -16.90
N TYR A 121 -2.87 -7.96 -16.98
CA TYR A 121 -1.65 -7.24 -17.30
C TYR A 121 -0.79 -8.05 -18.26
N GLU A 122 0.08 -7.36 -18.99
CA GLU A 122 1.01 -7.99 -19.91
C GLU A 122 2.48 -7.70 -19.58
N TRP A 123 3.30 -8.72 -19.83
CA TRP A 123 4.76 -8.63 -19.82
C TRP A 123 5.20 -7.82 -21.03
N GLN A 124 5.86 -6.68 -20.84
CA GLN A 124 6.45 -5.93 -21.95
C GLN A 124 7.95 -6.21 -22.04
N ALA A 125 8.38 -6.76 -23.19
CA ALA A 125 9.78 -6.96 -23.51
C ALA A 125 10.41 -5.77 -24.25
N LEU A 126 9.60 -5.04 -25.03
CA LEU A 126 9.99 -3.84 -25.78
C LEU A 126 8.90 -2.78 -25.58
N THR A 127 9.26 -1.53 -25.30
CA THR A 127 8.28 -0.47 -24.99
C THR A 127 8.49 0.86 -25.70
N LYS A 128 9.42 0.97 -26.66
CA LYS A 128 9.70 2.23 -27.36
C LYS A 128 8.44 2.90 -27.93
N ALA A 129 7.57 2.14 -28.61
CA ALA A 129 6.35 2.70 -29.19
C ALA A 129 5.39 3.25 -28.11
N TRP A 130 5.25 2.58 -26.96
CA TRP A 130 4.46 3.11 -25.84
C TRP A 130 5.05 4.40 -25.28
N ALA A 131 6.38 4.43 -25.10
CA ALA A 131 7.10 5.59 -24.60
C ALA A 131 6.97 6.82 -25.53
N GLU A 132 6.98 6.61 -26.84
CA GLU A 132 6.82 7.67 -27.85
C GLU A 132 5.36 8.16 -27.98
N ASN A 133 4.38 7.39 -27.52
CA ASN A 133 2.95 7.67 -27.70
C ASN A 133 2.21 7.82 -26.37
N GLU A 134 1.56 6.78 -25.86
CA GLU A 134 0.64 6.84 -24.72
C GLU A 134 1.36 7.20 -23.41
N TRP A 135 2.65 6.89 -23.30
CA TRP A 135 3.47 7.22 -22.12
C TRP A 135 4.35 8.46 -22.32
N ARG A 136 4.12 9.27 -23.36
CA ARG A 136 4.97 10.45 -23.68
C ARG A 136 5.13 11.45 -22.53
N ALA A 137 4.16 11.51 -21.61
CA ALA A 137 4.15 12.39 -20.46
C ALA A 137 4.73 11.75 -19.19
N GLN A 138 5.22 10.51 -19.28
CA GLN A 138 5.73 9.72 -18.17
C GLN A 138 7.22 9.46 -18.34
N THR A 139 7.91 9.15 -17.24
CA THR A 139 9.29 8.67 -17.27
C THR A 139 9.31 7.20 -16.88
N PRO A 140 9.44 6.26 -17.84
CA PRO A 140 9.55 4.83 -17.53
C PRO A 140 10.74 4.54 -16.60
N TRP A 141 10.63 3.48 -15.80
CA TRP A 141 11.73 3.04 -14.94
C TRP A 141 12.89 2.48 -15.75
N ASN A 142 12.61 1.65 -16.74
CA ASN A 142 13.60 1.11 -17.65
C ASN A 142 13.67 1.94 -18.94
N THR A 143 14.84 1.96 -19.58
CA THR A 143 15.01 2.66 -20.85
C THR A 143 14.18 1.93 -21.92
N PRO A 144 13.24 2.62 -22.60
CA PRO A 144 12.42 1.99 -23.63
C PRO A 144 13.25 1.45 -24.79
N SER A 145 12.95 0.24 -25.25
CA SER A 145 13.69 -0.41 -26.33
C SER A 145 12.79 -0.90 -27.48
N SER A 146 13.43 -1.12 -28.64
CA SER A 146 12.85 -1.72 -29.84
C SER A 146 13.86 -2.68 -30.48
N LYS A 147 13.40 -3.47 -31.46
CA LYS A 147 14.28 -4.33 -32.27
C LYS A 147 13.92 -4.21 -33.75
N THR A 148 14.94 -4.17 -34.61
CA THR A 148 14.76 -4.19 -36.07
C THR A 148 15.02 -5.60 -36.61
N LEU A 149 14.07 -6.14 -37.36
CA LEU A 149 14.14 -7.41 -38.07
C LEU A 149 14.39 -7.17 -39.56
N GLN A 150 15.53 -7.63 -40.08
CA GLN A 150 15.77 -7.63 -41.53
C GLN A 150 14.93 -8.71 -42.23
N PRO A 151 14.70 -8.61 -43.55
CA PRO A 151 14.05 -9.67 -44.33
C PRO A 151 14.65 -11.05 -44.05
N GLY A 152 13.80 -12.04 -43.76
CA GLY A 152 14.18 -13.42 -43.44
C GLY A 152 14.69 -13.66 -42.01
N GLN A 153 15.00 -12.61 -41.24
CA GLN A 153 15.43 -12.77 -39.85
C GLN A 153 14.27 -13.13 -38.92
N SER A 154 14.63 -13.74 -37.78
CA SER A 154 13.69 -14.09 -36.71
C SER A 154 14.20 -13.59 -35.35
N LEU A 155 13.27 -13.22 -34.48
CA LEU A 155 13.50 -12.95 -33.07
C LEU A 155 12.70 -13.93 -32.23
N GLN A 156 13.22 -14.28 -31.05
CA GLN A 156 12.55 -15.14 -30.10
C GLN A 156 12.39 -14.43 -28.77
N PHE A 157 11.18 -14.50 -28.23
CA PHE A 157 10.85 -14.05 -26.88
C PHE A 157 10.06 -15.14 -26.18
N GLY A 158 10.18 -15.25 -24.87
CA GLY A 158 9.45 -16.24 -24.10
C GLY A 158 9.56 -16.07 -22.60
N VAL A 159 8.70 -16.80 -21.90
CA VAL A 159 8.69 -16.89 -20.44
C VAL A 159 8.64 -18.33 -19.98
N ARG A 160 9.16 -18.56 -18.79
CA ARG A 160 9.14 -19.83 -18.08
C ARG A 160 8.26 -19.71 -16.85
N PHE A 161 7.38 -20.69 -16.66
CA PHE A 161 6.46 -20.80 -15.54
C PHE A 161 6.98 -21.87 -14.59
N SER A 162 7.49 -21.45 -13.42
CA SER A 162 8.12 -22.33 -12.44
C SER A 162 7.32 -22.40 -11.15
N VAL A 163 7.05 -23.62 -10.66
CA VAL A 163 6.28 -23.84 -9.44
C VAL A 163 7.19 -23.81 -8.21
N ALA A 164 6.94 -22.87 -7.31
CA ALA A 164 7.50 -22.86 -5.97
C ALA A 164 6.67 -23.79 -5.06
N LYS A 165 7.09 -25.07 -4.96
CA LYS A 165 6.38 -26.09 -4.17
C LYS A 165 6.26 -25.75 -2.68
N SER A 166 7.22 -25.02 -2.12
CA SER A 166 7.20 -24.50 -0.75
C SER A 166 6.38 -23.21 -0.58
N GLY A 167 5.63 -22.81 -1.62
CA GLY A 167 4.75 -21.65 -1.62
C GLY A 167 5.49 -20.33 -1.74
N VAL A 168 4.87 -19.27 -1.23
CA VAL A 168 5.35 -17.88 -1.32
C VAL A 168 6.78 -17.69 -0.79
N ARG A 169 7.16 -18.45 0.25
CA ARG A 169 8.52 -18.42 0.82
C ARG A 169 9.58 -19.07 -0.09
N GLY A 170 9.15 -19.87 -1.05
CA GLY A 170 10.01 -20.55 -2.03
C GLY A 170 10.25 -19.77 -3.32
N LEU A 171 9.61 -18.63 -3.52
CA LEU A 171 9.64 -17.90 -4.79
C LEU A 171 11.06 -17.50 -5.20
N ASP A 172 11.85 -16.97 -4.27
CA ASP A 172 13.26 -16.62 -4.52
C ASP A 172 14.10 -17.82 -4.98
N ALA A 173 13.87 -19.00 -4.39
CA ALA A 173 14.58 -20.22 -4.77
C ALA A 173 14.14 -20.70 -6.16
N ALA A 174 12.84 -20.64 -6.47
CA ALA A 174 12.32 -20.98 -7.80
C ALA A 174 12.91 -20.07 -8.89
N VAL A 175 12.99 -18.76 -8.64
CA VAL A 175 13.59 -17.78 -9.57
C VAL A 175 15.05 -18.11 -9.85
N ARG A 176 15.86 -18.31 -8.80
CA ARG A 176 17.28 -18.69 -8.96
C ARG A 176 17.46 -20.00 -9.69
N GLY A 177 16.54 -20.96 -9.52
CA GLY A 177 16.51 -22.23 -10.25
C GLY A 177 16.40 -22.06 -11.77
N THR A 178 15.92 -20.91 -12.25
CA THR A 178 15.85 -20.57 -13.68
C THR A 178 17.09 -19.83 -14.21
N ASN A 179 18.14 -19.69 -13.39
CA ASN A 179 19.31 -18.85 -13.66
C ASN A 179 18.95 -17.34 -13.83
N THR A 180 17.84 -16.93 -13.24
CA THR A 180 17.42 -15.52 -13.16
C THR A 180 18.02 -14.90 -11.89
N PRO A 181 18.75 -13.76 -11.98
CA PRO A 181 19.30 -13.09 -10.81
C PRO A 181 18.22 -12.61 -9.84
N THR A 182 18.51 -12.59 -8.54
CA THR A 182 17.63 -12.03 -7.50
C THR A 182 18.35 -10.94 -6.70
N ALA A 183 17.59 -9.94 -6.26
CA ALA A 183 18.05 -8.91 -5.33
C ALA A 183 17.17 -8.86 -4.07
N VAL A 184 17.79 -8.62 -2.92
CA VAL A 184 17.10 -8.36 -1.65
C VAL A 184 17.68 -7.12 -1.00
N GLY A 185 16.83 -6.11 -0.76
CA GLY A 185 17.18 -4.88 -0.07
C GLY A 185 16.77 -4.93 1.41
N VAL A 186 17.62 -4.39 2.30
CA VAL A 186 17.33 -4.23 3.73
C VAL A 186 17.61 -2.77 4.14
N PRO A 187 16.65 -2.05 4.76
CA PRO A 187 15.31 -2.52 5.14
C PRO A 187 14.32 -2.63 3.97
N GLY A 188 14.69 -2.18 2.78
CA GLY A 188 13.86 -2.23 1.58
C GLY A 188 14.43 -1.35 0.49
N TYR A 189 13.55 -0.72 -0.28
CA TYR A 189 13.93 0.12 -1.43
C TYR A 189 13.48 1.58 -1.31
N ILE A 190 12.89 1.97 -0.18
CA ILE A 190 12.78 3.36 0.24
C ILE A 190 13.95 3.61 1.20
N VAL A 191 14.88 4.48 0.82
CA VAL A 191 16.14 4.68 1.55
C VAL A 191 16.33 6.16 1.89
N PRO A 192 16.40 6.54 3.17
CA PRO A 192 16.63 7.93 3.53
C PRO A 192 18.10 8.32 3.28
N ARG A 193 18.33 9.58 2.91
CA ARG A 193 19.68 10.15 2.95
C ARG A 193 20.26 10.04 4.36
N GLY A 194 21.56 9.76 4.45
CA GLY A 194 22.29 9.71 5.73
C GLY A 194 22.30 8.35 6.42
N GLU A 195 21.55 7.36 5.92
CA GLU A 195 21.56 5.99 6.45
C GLU A 195 21.89 4.99 5.32
N PRO A 196 22.86 4.08 5.51
CA PRO A 196 23.16 3.06 4.52
C PRO A 196 22.10 1.95 4.52
N ALA A 197 21.68 1.52 3.33
CA ALA A 197 20.94 0.29 3.13
C ALA A 197 21.87 -0.86 2.75
N GLN A 198 21.37 -2.10 2.83
CA GLN A 198 22.07 -3.28 2.33
C GLN A 198 21.38 -3.82 1.09
N LEU A 199 22.16 -4.30 0.13
CA LEU A 199 21.69 -4.98 -1.06
C LEU A 199 22.40 -6.33 -1.18
N PHE A 200 21.61 -7.40 -1.26
CA PHE A 200 22.09 -8.77 -1.49
C PHE A 200 21.77 -9.17 -2.92
N LEU A 201 22.79 -9.37 -3.73
CA LEU A 201 22.68 -9.85 -5.11
C LEU A 201 23.06 -11.32 -5.16
N GLN A 202 22.20 -12.13 -5.78
CA GLN A 202 22.42 -13.56 -5.96
C GLN A 202 22.25 -13.90 -7.44
N SER A 203 23.33 -14.40 -8.05
CA SER A 203 23.41 -14.76 -9.47
C SER A 203 24.47 -15.83 -9.65
N GLN A 204 24.37 -16.64 -10.71
CA GLN A 204 25.46 -17.55 -11.11
C GLN A 204 26.63 -16.79 -11.76
N SER A 205 26.34 -15.63 -12.34
CA SER A 205 27.31 -14.78 -13.03
C SER A 205 27.80 -13.66 -12.12
N ALA A 206 29.10 -13.35 -12.16
CA ALA A 206 29.68 -12.27 -11.39
C ALA A 206 29.11 -10.89 -11.79
N VAL A 207 29.04 -9.96 -10.85
CA VAL A 207 28.70 -8.56 -11.13
C VAL A 207 29.86 -7.90 -11.86
N LYS A 208 29.58 -7.34 -13.04
CA LYS A 208 30.54 -6.62 -13.88
C LYS A 208 30.54 -5.11 -13.58
N SER A 209 29.36 -4.53 -13.39
CA SER A 209 29.22 -3.10 -13.07
C SER A 209 27.91 -2.78 -12.35
N LEU A 210 27.91 -1.64 -11.65
CA LEU A 210 26.80 -1.08 -10.89
C LEU A 210 26.72 0.41 -11.24
N VAL A 211 25.60 0.88 -11.77
CA VAL A 211 25.41 2.27 -12.20
C VAL A 211 24.08 2.78 -11.69
N SER A 212 24.08 3.93 -11.01
CA SER A 212 22.86 4.62 -10.58
C SER A 212 22.39 5.64 -11.61
N GLU A 213 21.08 5.80 -11.72
CA GLU A 213 20.43 6.88 -12.47
C GLU A 213 19.37 7.56 -11.59
N PRO A 214 19.47 8.86 -11.29
CA PRO A 214 20.51 9.80 -11.76
C PRO A 214 21.94 9.41 -11.38
N ALA A 215 22.92 9.76 -12.23
CA ALA A 215 24.31 9.42 -12.02
C ALA A 215 24.82 9.97 -10.67
N GLY A 216 25.44 9.11 -9.86
CA GLY A 216 25.97 9.48 -8.54
C GLY A 216 24.91 9.64 -7.45
N ALA A 217 23.65 9.29 -7.70
CA ALA A 217 22.60 9.32 -6.68
C ALA A 217 22.79 8.24 -5.61
N LEU A 218 23.39 7.10 -5.96
CA LEU A 218 23.76 6.03 -5.04
C LEU A 218 25.24 5.68 -5.19
N THR A 219 25.92 5.59 -4.05
CA THR A 219 27.22 4.92 -3.93
C THR A 219 26.98 3.48 -3.49
N VAL A 220 27.51 2.51 -4.24
CA VAL A 220 27.35 1.08 -3.96
C VAL A 220 28.72 0.45 -3.73
N THR A 221 28.94 -0.09 -2.53
CA THR A 221 30.22 -0.65 -2.11
C THR A 221 30.08 -2.13 -1.78
N LEU A 222 30.92 -2.98 -2.36
CA LEU A 222 30.98 -4.40 -2.03
C LEU A 222 31.54 -4.57 -0.61
N VAL A 223 30.78 -5.26 0.25
CA VAL A 223 31.16 -5.56 1.64
C VAL A 223 31.71 -6.98 1.76
N SER A 224 31.00 -7.92 1.16
CA SER A 224 31.40 -9.33 1.07
C SER A 224 30.71 -9.95 -0.15
N SER A 225 31.02 -11.20 -0.50
CA SER A 225 30.46 -11.86 -1.69
C SER A 225 28.93 -11.71 -1.76
N GLY A 226 28.45 -11.05 -2.83
CA GLY A 226 27.03 -10.79 -3.07
C GLY A 226 26.38 -9.76 -2.14
N LYS A 227 27.09 -9.19 -1.16
CA LYS A 227 26.56 -8.19 -0.22
C LYS A 227 27.17 -6.82 -0.46
N TYR A 228 26.30 -5.84 -0.63
CA TYR A 228 26.67 -4.45 -0.89
C TYR A 228 26.04 -3.52 0.13
N THR A 229 26.73 -2.42 0.40
CA THR A 229 26.14 -1.24 1.04
C THR A 229 25.68 -0.28 -0.05
N VAL A 230 24.46 0.24 0.08
CA VAL A 230 23.87 1.24 -0.82
C VAL A 230 23.68 2.52 -0.02
N THR A 231 24.39 3.58 -0.38
CA THR A 231 24.35 4.86 0.34
C THR A 231 23.85 5.97 -0.60
N PRO A 232 22.72 6.61 -0.31
CA PRO A 232 22.28 7.78 -1.06
C PRO A 232 23.25 8.95 -0.91
N SER A 233 23.48 9.70 -1.98
CA SER A 233 24.25 10.94 -1.90
C SER A 233 23.47 12.03 -1.16
N ALA A 234 24.18 13.04 -0.65
CA ALA A 234 23.56 14.12 0.11
C ALA A 234 22.52 14.94 -0.68
N SER A 235 22.60 14.96 -2.01
CA SER A 235 21.67 15.67 -2.89
C SER A 235 20.61 14.78 -3.53
N ALA A 236 20.70 13.45 -3.40
CA ALA A 236 19.73 12.53 -4.01
C ALA A 236 18.33 12.68 -3.40
N TRP A 237 17.31 12.70 -4.25
CA TRP A 237 15.91 12.75 -3.84
C TRP A 237 15.03 12.15 -4.95
N GLY A 238 14.03 11.37 -4.54
CA GLY A 238 13.06 10.76 -5.46
C GLY A 238 13.56 9.46 -6.09
N ARG A 239 13.09 9.19 -7.30
CA ARG A 239 13.34 7.93 -8.02
C ARG A 239 14.82 7.77 -8.34
N VAL A 240 15.38 6.62 -7.99
CA VAL A 240 16.74 6.22 -8.38
C VAL A 240 16.75 4.77 -8.85
N ARG A 241 17.22 4.55 -10.09
CA ARG A 241 17.42 3.21 -10.64
C ARG A 241 18.87 2.79 -10.43
N LEU A 242 19.09 1.60 -9.86
CA LEU A 242 20.39 0.95 -9.84
C LEU A 242 20.41 -0.15 -10.91
N THR A 243 21.24 0.03 -11.93
CA THR A 243 21.45 -0.95 -12.99
C THR A 243 22.68 -1.80 -12.67
N ILE A 244 22.48 -3.12 -12.63
CA ILE A 244 23.51 -4.13 -12.43
C ILE A 244 23.74 -4.84 -13.77
N THR A 245 24.98 -4.84 -14.25
CA THR A 245 25.38 -5.65 -15.40
C THR A 245 26.19 -6.84 -14.91
N TYR A 246 25.83 -8.04 -15.36
CA TYR A 246 26.53 -9.28 -15.04
C TYR A 246 27.54 -9.67 -16.13
N ALA A 247 28.46 -10.57 -15.80
CA ALA A 247 29.48 -11.06 -16.71
C ALA A 247 28.92 -11.83 -17.93
N ASP A 248 27.72 -12.41 -17.81
CA ASP A 248 26.96 -13.04 -18.90
C ASP A 248 26.10 -12.05 -19.71
N ASN A 249 26.32 -10.75 -19.53
CA ASN A 249 25.59 -9.63 -20.14
C ASN A 249 24.13 -9.48 -19.72
N LYS A 250 23.63 -10.26 -18.75
CA LYS A 250 22.32 -9.97 -18.14
C LYS A 250 22.36 -8.60 -17.48
N ILE A 251 21.24 -7.92 -17.55
CA ILE A 251 20.99 -6.62 -16.92
C ILE A 251 19.88 -6.80 -15.91
N GLN A 252 20.10 -6.36 -14.68
CA GLN A 252 19.09 -6.22 -13.64
C GLN A 252 18.92 -4.76 -13.25
N THR A 253 17.69 -4.32 -13.03
CA THR A 253 17.40 -2.97 -12.52
C THR A 253 16.67 -3.04 -11.19
N VAL A 254 17.21 -2.37 -10.17
CA VAL A 254 16.61 -2.24 -8.83
C VAL A 254 16.11 -0.81 -8.67
N HIS A 255 14.86 -0.64 -8.23
CA HIS A 255 14.18 0.66 -8.23
C HIS A 255 14.04 1.19 -6.81
N TYR A 256 14.86 2.18 -6.46
CA TYR A 256 14.86 2.84 -5.16
C TYR A 256 14.07 4.15 -5.18
N TYR A 257 13.58 4.57 -4.02
CA TYR A 257 13.11 5.92 -3.76
C TYR A 257 13.92 6.53 -2.61
N VAL A 258 14.66 7.61 -2.90
CA VAL A 258 15.48 8.31 -1.91
C VAL A 258 14.66 9.39 -1.22
N THR A 259 14.63 9.39 0.11
CA THR A 259 13.91 10.36 0.92
C THR A 259 14.85 11.27 1.72
N LYS A 260 14.28 12.24 2.43
CA LYS A 260 14.98 13.06 3.42
C LYS A 260 15.50 12.14 4.53
N PRO A 261 16.52 12.56 5.28
CA PRO A 261 16.86 11.90 6.54
C PRO A 261 15.60 11.71 7.40
N SER A 262 15.49 10.56 8.06
CA SER A 262 14.27 10.09 8.72
C SER A 262 13.65 11.15 9.66
N THR A 263 14.48 11.80 10.47
CA THR A 263 14.06 12.85 11.42
C THR A 263 13.56 14.12 10.73
N GLU A 264 14.17 14.50 9.60
CA GLU A 264 13.75 15.64 8.79
C GLU A 264 12.45 15.35 8.04
N ALA A 265 12.24 14.10 7.59
CA ALA A 265 11.00 13.68 6.95
C ALA A 265 9.82 13.79 7.94
N VAL A 266 9.97 13.26 9.16
CA VAL A 266 8.96 13.34 10.22
C VAL A 266 8.71 14.79 10.67
N ALA A 267 9.76 15.61 10.78
CA ALA A 267 9.62 17.03 11.08
C ALA A 267 8.86 17.78 9.97
N SER A 268 9.18 17.48 8.70
CA SER A 268 8.53 18.09 7.54
C SER A 268 7.04 17.73 7.49
N LEU A 269 6.69 16.48 7.80
CA LEU A 269 5.32 16.01 7.91
C LEU A 269 4.54 16.80 8.97
N GLY A 270 5.05 16.88 10.20
CA GLY A 270 4.42 17.63 11.29
C GLY A 270 4.20 19.11 10.97
N ARG A 271 5.23 19.75 10.40
CA ARG A 271 5.14 21.14 9.96
C ARG A 271 4.08 21.32 8.88
N PHE A 272 4.07 20.48 7.85
CA PHE A 272 3.09 20.59 6.76
C PHE A 272 1.65 20.42 7.29
N LEU A 273 1.42 19.42 8.12
CA LEU A 273 0.12 19.13 8.72
C LEU A 273 -0.40 20.29 9.57
N THR A 274 0.48 20.93 10.33
CA THR A 274 0.11 22.03 11.24
C THR A 274 0.28 23.42 10.63
N THR A 275 0.58 23.52 9.33
CA THR A 275 0.65 24.81 8.60
C THR A 275 -0.24 24.78 7.37
N SER A 276 0.13 24.03 6.34
CA SER A 276 -0.61 23.94 5.07
C SER A 276 -1.97 23.26 5.22
N GLN A 277 -2.08 22.27 6.10
CA GLN A 277 -3.33 21.55 6.37
C GLN A 277 -4.10 22.09 7.58
N TRP A 278 -3.62 23.18 8.19
CA TRP A 278 -4.25 23.76 9.38
C TRP A 278 -5.41 24.66 8.99
N PHE A 279 -6.63 24.14 9.13
CA PHE A 279 -7.86 24.86 8.92
C PHE A 279 -8.22 25.70 10.15
N ASN A 280 -8.45 27.00 9.98
CA ASN A 280 -8.75 27.92 11.07
C ASN A 280 -9.91 28.89 10.78
N ASP A 281 -10.71 28.63 9.74
CA ASP A 281 -11.86 29.46 9.40
C ASP A 281 -13.01 29.25 10.41
N THR A 282 -13.22 30.23 11.29
CA THR A 282 -14.25 30.19 12.33
C THR A 282 -15.67 30.47 11.79
N SER A 283 -15.81 30.88 10.52
CA SER A 283 -17.11 31.04 9.87
C SER A 283 -17.67 29.69 9.36
N ASP A 284 -16.85 28.64 9.38
CA ASP A 284 -17.24 27.29 8.97
C ASP A 284 -18.41 26.75 9.82
N PRO A 285 -19.57 26.44 9.20
CA PRO A 285 -20.76 26.05 9.95
C PRO A 285 -20.69 24.60 10.47
N PHE A 286 -19.70 23.82 10.04
CA PHE A 286 -19.53 22.42 10.42
C PHE A 286 -18.67 22.25 11.69
N GLY A 287 -18.17 23.35 12.26
CA GLY A 287 -17.39 23.33 13.51
C GLY A 287 -16.02 22.68 13.34
N ARG A 288 -15.39 22.87 12.18
CA ARG A 288 -14.08 22.28 11.84
C ARG A 288 -12.89 23.12 12.29
N SER A 289 -13.08 24.37 12.71
CA SER A 289 -11.97 25.23 13.15
C SER A 289 -11.68 25.08 14.66
N SER A 290 -10.42 24.93 15.10
CA SER A 290 -9.19 24.79 14.30
C SER A 290 -8.72 23.33 14.23
N SER A 291 -8.40 22.82 13.05
CA SER A 291 -8.08 21.40 12.84
C SER A 291 -7.07 21.16 11.72
N VAL A 292 -6.57 19.92 11.63
CA VAL A 292 -5.77 19.42 10.50
C VAL A 292 -6.70 18.70 9.52
N MET A 293 -6.86 19.25 8.31
CA MET A 293 -7.81 18.76 7.31
C MET A 293 -7.13 18.20 6.05
N THR A 294 -7.86 17.39 5.28
CA THR A 294 -7.45 16.89 3.96
C THR A 294 -6.97 18.01 3.05
N TYR A 295 -5.96 17.71 2.23
CA TYR A 295 -5.29 18.70 1.38
C TYR A 295 -5.12 18.17 -0.03
N ASP A 296 -5.52 18.98 -0.99
CA ASP A 296 -5.35 18.72 -2.39
C ASP A 296 -3.98 19.27 -2.84
N TYR A 297 -3.11 18.35 -3.24
CA TYR A 297 -1.76 18.69 -3.68
C TYR A 297 -1.74 19.34 -5.07
N GLU A 298 -2.73 19.12 -5.93
CA GLU A 298 -2.79 19.74 -7.25
C GLU A 298 -3.20 21.21 -7.13
N THR A 299 -4.25 21.49 -6.36
CA THR A 299 -4.74 22.85 -6.13
C THR A 299 -4.00 23.60 -5.02
N LYS A 300 -3.15 22.90 -4.25
CA LYS A 300 -2.42 23.43 -3.09
C LYS A 300 -3.34 24.04 -2.05
N SER A 301 -4.47 23.40 -1.78
CA SER A 301 -5.50 23.93 -0.88
C SER A 301 -6.09 22.87 0.04
N ILE A 302 -6.63 23.31 1.18
CA ILE A 302 -7.41 22.44 2.07
C ILE A 302 -8.72 22.07 1.37
N VAL A 303 -9.08 20.79 1.40
CA VAL A 303 -10.35 20.29 0.84
C VAL A 303 -11.47 20.62 1.81
N THR A 304 -12.20 21.71 1.53
CA THR A 304 -13.33 22.17 2.36
C THR A 304 -14.67 21.57 1.96
N GLN A 305 -14.77 21.00 0.75
CA GLN A 305 -15.95 20.33 0.19
C GLN A 305 -15.53 19.19 -0.72
N ASP A 306 -16.21 18.05 -0.64
CA ASP A 306 -16.09 16.90 -1.54
C ASP A 306 -17.45 16.19 -1.55
N SER A 307 -17.84 15.55 -2.67
CA SER A 307 -19.09 14.78 -2.72
C SER A 307 -19.06 13.58 -1.78
N ARG A 308 -17.87 13.06 -1.46
CA ARG A 308 -17.61 12.07 -0.41
C ARG A 308 -17.54 12.79 0.93
N ALA A 309 -18.65 12.79 1.65
CA ALA A 309 -18.84 13.62 2.85
C ALA A 309 -17.74 13.47 3.91
N TRP A 310 -17.07 12.32 3.97
CA TRP A 310 -16.00 12.05 4.92
C TRP A 310 -14.66 12.70 4.55
N VAL A 311 -14.35 12.92 3.28
CA VAL A 311 -13.06 13.49 2.82
C VAL A 311 -12.82 14.89 3.39
N ALA A 312 -13.86 15.73 3.44
CA ALA A 312 -13.82 17.06 4.05
C ALA A 312 -14.31 17.06 5.53
N GLY A 313 -14.46 15.87 6.11
CA GLY A 313 -15.30 15.59 7.27
C GLY A 313 -14.58 15.24 8.56
N LEU A 314 -13.25 15.28 8.60
CA LEU A 314 -12.42 14.98 9.79
C LEU A 314 -12.77 13.64 10.48
N SER A 315 -13.27 12.67 9.74
CA SER A 315 -13.55 11.33 10.23
C SER A 315 -13.60 10.39 9.02
N ASP A 316 -13.75 9.10 9.25
CA ASP A 316 -13.46 8.05 8.26
C ASP A 316 -11.97 8.07 7.84
N GLU A 317 -11.43 7.02 7.22
CA GLU A 317 -9.99 6.93 6.95
C GLU A 317 -9.47 8.10 6.11
N ALA A 318 -10.23 8.51 5.09
CA ALA A 318 -9.81 9.56 4.17
C ALA A 318 -9.85 10.96 4.80
N GLY A 319 -10.77 11.21 5.74
CA GLY A 319 -10.84 12.48 6.47
C GLY A 319 -9.94 12.51 7.71
N ALA A 320 -9.68 11.36 8.32
CA ALA A 320 -8.91 11.26 9.56
C ALA A 320 -7.41 11.11 9.37
N GLY A 321 -6.96 10.58 8.22
CA GLY A 321 -5.55 10.27 7.98
C GLY A 321 -4.60 11.45 8.23
N SER A 322 -5.02 12.67 7.86
CA SER A 322 -4.22 13.89 8.07
C SER A 322 -4.04 14.18 9.57
N TYR A 323 -5.12 14.33 10.34
CA TYR A 323 -4.98 14.66 11.75
C TYR A 323 -4.34 13.51 12.53
N LEU A 324 -4.69 12.26 12.25
CA LEU A 324 -4.11 11.11 12.95
C LEU A 324 -2.58 11.09 12.77
N SER A 325 -2.08 11.35 11.56
CA SER A 325 -0.64 11.49 11.31
C SER A 325 -0.02 12.62 12.13
N ALA A 326 -0.72 13.75 12.26
CA ALA A 326 -0.26 14.92 13.02
C ALA A 326 -0.12 14.62 14.51
N PHE A 327 -1.06 13.86 15.07
CA PHE A 327 -1.02 13.38 16.46
C PHE A 327 0.04 12.30 16.66
N MET A 328 0.00 11.22 15.87
CA MET A 328 0.87 10.04 16.04
C MET A 328 2.35 10.40 15.95
N LYS A 329 2.73 11.34 15.06
CA LYS A 329 4.13 11.78 14.99
C LYS A 329 4.62 12.44 16.28
N GLN A 330 3.76 13.05 17.09
CA GLN A 330 4.17 13.68 18.34
C GLN A 330 4.58 12.63 19.39
N ALA A 331 4.00 11.44 19.35
CA ALA A 331 4.35 10.35 20.26
C ALA A 331 5.81 9.87 20.08
N ILE A 332 6.42 10.18 18.94
CA ILE A 332 7.80 9.80 18.58
C ILE A 332 8.74 11.03 18.56
N GLN A 333 8.31 12.12 17.92
CA GLN A 333 9.11 13.33 17.72
C GLN A 333 8.27 14.59 18.00
N PRO A 334 8.01 14.92 19.29
CA PRO A 334 7.13 16.02 19.66
C PRO A 334 7.74 17.39 19.30
N ALA A 335 6.88 18.34 18.93
CA ALA A 335 7.23 19.74 18.72
C ALA A 335 6.25 20.67 19.43
N ALA A 336 6.75 21.63 20.23
CA ALA A 336 5.93 22.43 21.14
C ALA A 336 4.79 23.21 20.45
N ASP A 337 5.08 23.85 19.32
CA ASP A 337 4.08 24.64 18.57
C ASP A 337 3.02 23.73 17.93
N GLU A 338 3.44 22.55 17.46
CA GLU A 338 2.53 21.55 16.89
C GLU A 338 1.61 20.98 17.97
N VAL A 339 2.16 20.61 19.13
CA VAL A 339 1.40 20.10 20.28
C VAL A 339 0.38 21.15 20.74
N THR A 340 0.76 22.42 20.84
CA THR A 340 -0.16 23.51 21.22
C THR A 340 -1.37 23.60 20.27
N LYS A 341 -1.14 23.47 18.95
CA LYS A 341 -2.24 23.42 17.97
C LYS A 341 -3.09 22.17 18.13
N LEU A 342 -2.48 21.01 18.37
CA LEU A 342 -3.21 19.76 18.53
C LEU A 342 -4.04 19.72 19.82
N GLU A 343 -3.62 20.39 20.89
CA GLU A 343 -4.47 20.61 22.07
C GLU A 343 -5.70 21.47 21.72
N GLN A 344 -5.52 22.55 20.95
CA GLN A 344 -6.64 23.36 20.46
C GLN A 344 -7.60 22.57 19.56
N PHE A 345 -7.08 21.67 18.72
CA PHE A 345 -7.90 20.74 17.95
C PHE A 345 -8.74 19.91 18.93
N VAL A 346 -8.09 19.25 19.90
CA VAL A 346 -8.79 18.37 20.85
C VAL A 346 -9.99 19.06 21.48
N ASP A 347 -9.78 20.28 22.01
CA ASP A 347 -10.83 21.01 22.73
C ASP A 347 -11.95 21.53 21.83
N ASN A 348 -11.60 22.06 20.66
CA ASN A 348 -12.54 22.81 19.84
C ASN A 348 -13.25 21.96 18.79
N VAL A 349 -12.65 20.83 18.40
CA VAL A 349 -13.12 20.04 17.26
C VAL A 349 -13.24 18.57 17.61
N LEU A 350 -12.21 17.93 18.15
CA LEU A 350 -12.25 16.47 18.34
C LEU A 350 -13.25 16.09 19.45
N TRP A 351 -13.13 16.67 20.65
CA TRP A 351 -14.04 16.40 21.76
C TRP A 351 -15.40 17.10 21.61
N LYS A 352 -15.44 18.26 20.93
CA LYS A 352 -16.65 19.07 20.77
C LYS A 352 -17.53 18.63 19.60
N THR A 353 -16.92 18.17 18.51
CA THR A 353 -17.59 18.02 17.20
C THR A 353 -17.40 16.64 16.59
N ILE A 354 -16.21 16.05 16.59
CA ILE A 354 -16.00 14.70 16.03
C ILE A 354 -16.61 13.64 16.96
N GLN A 355 -16.38 13.81 18.25
CA GLN A 355 -16.83 12.91 19.30
C GLN A 355 -18.04 13.49 20.06
N THR A 356 -18.96 12.64 20.47
CA THR A 356 -20.09 12.97 21.36
C THR A 356 -19.69 12.80 22.82
N THR A 357 -20.46 13.38 23.75
CA THR A 357 -20.17 13.32 25.20
C THR A 357 -20.18 11.89 25.78
N ASP A 358 -20.83 10.94 25.11
CA ASP A 358 -20.80 9.50 25.44
C ASP A 358 -19.69 8.74 24.70
N PHE A 359 -18.69 9.45 24.18
CA PHE A 359 -17.53 8.96 23.42
C PHE A 359 -17.83 8.41 22.02
N GLY A 360 -19.06 8.54 21.52
CA GLY A 360 -19.45 8.11 20.18
C GLY A 360 -18.71 8.94 19.11
N VAL A 361 -18.26 8.31 18.03
CA VAL A 361 -17.47 8.98 16.98
C VAL A 361 -18.29 9.10 15.71
N ARG A 362 -18.57 10.33 15.28
CA ARG A 362 -19.35 10.61 14.06
C ARG A 362 -18.61 10.13 12.82
N LYS A 363 -19.34 9.63 11.81
CA LYS A 363 -18.77 9.23 10.51
C LYS A 363 -18.20 10.40 9.70
N SER A 364 -18.78 11.57 9.85
CA SER A 364 -18.28 12.82 9.29
C SER A 364 -18.92 14.00 10.03
N ILE A 365 -18.21 15.11 10.11
CA ILE A 365 -18.79 16.39 10.57
C ILE A 365 -19.20 17.29 9.39
N PHE A 366 -18.79 16.95 8.17
CA PHE A 366 -19.24 17.59 6.93
C PHE A 366 -20.41 16.79 6.33
N PHE A 367 -21.38 17.48 5.75
CA PHE A 367 -22.56 16.88 5.13
C PHE A 367 -23.12 17.78 4.03
N TYR A 368 -23.91 17.21 3.12
CA TYR A 368 -24.70 17.94 2.13
C TYR A 368 -26.16 17.99 2.56
N GLU A 369 -26.57 19.12 3.15
CA GLU A 369 -27.96 19.38 3.51
C GLU A 369 -28.19 20.90 3.54
N PRO A 370 -28.50 21.54 2.40
CA PRO A 370 -28.59 23.00 2.28
C PRO A 370 -29.50 23.66 3.33
N ALA A 371 -30.60 23.00 3.69
CA ALA A 371 -31.54 23.50 4.70
C ALA A 371 -30.94 23.57 6.11
N ALA A 372 -29.96 22.71 6.44
CA ALA A 372 -29.33 22.68 7.75
C ALA A 372 -28.22 23.75 7.92
N VAL A 373 -27.70 24.29 6.81
CA VAL A 373 -26.66 25.33 6.77
C VAL A 373 -26.98 26.38 5.69
N PRO A 374 -28.08 27.14 5.81
CA PRO A 374 -28.64 27.95 4.71
C PRO A 374 -27.72 29.06 4.17
N ASN A 375 -26.73 29.48 4.95
CA ASN A 375 -25.76 30.51 4.56
C ASN A 375 -24.46 29.92 3.98
N TYR A 376 -24.32 28.60 3.93
CA TYR A 376 -23.16 27.92 3.37
C TYR A 376 -23.35 27.66 1.88
N ARG A 377 -22.38 28.07 1.06
CA ARG A 377 -22.42 27.84 -0.38
C ARG A 377 -21.73 26.53 -0.72
N TYR A 378 -22.53 25.50 -1.01
CA TYR A 378 -22.03 24.29 -1.66
C TYR A 378 -21.60 24.60 -3.11
N SER A 379 -20.47 24.04 -3.54
CA SER A 379 -19.97 24.23 -4.91
C SER A 379 -20.89 23.56 -5.91
N THR A 380 -21.27 24.29 -6.96
CA THR A 380 -22.08 23.74 -8.06
C THR A 380 -21.27 22.88 -9.02
N SER A 381 -19.94 22.81 -8.87
CA SER A 381 -19.06 21.95 -9.66
C SER A 381 -18.98 20.51 -9.10
N ILE A 382 -19.52 20.27 -7.91
CA ILE A 382 -19.53 18.97 -7.25
C ILE A 382 -20.88 18.30 -7.51
N ASP A 383 -20.86 17.03 -7.89
CA ASP A 383 -22.06 16.21 -7.97
C ASP A 383 -22.50 15.78 -6.56
N TRP A 384 -23.54 16.46 -6.06
CA TRP A 384 -24.16 16.17 -4.77
C TRP A 384 -25.28 15.13 -4.83
N THR A 385 -25.51 14.51 -5.98
CA THR A 385 -26.53 13.45 -6.15
C THR A 385 -26.00 12.05 -5.88
N SER A 386 -24.67 11.91 -5.75
CA SER A 386 -24.01 10.67 -5.39
C SER A 386 -24.43 10.16 -4.01
N TRP A 387 -24.47 8.84 -3.84
CA TRP A 387 -24.75 8.20 -2.54
C TRP A 387 -23.73 8.59 -1.46
N THR A 388 -22.55 9.06 -1.85
CA THR A 388 -21.47 9.50 -0.96
C THR A 388 -21.75 10.87 -0.33
N SER A 389 -22.71 11.63 -0.87
CA SER A 389 -23.14 12.95 -0.38
C SER A 389 -24.16 12.81 0.75
N TRP A 390 -23.65 12.43 1.93
CA TRP A 390 -24.46 12.19 3.11
C TRP A 390 -25.13 13.47 3.63
N ASN A 391 -26.39 13.35 4.05
CA ASN A 391 -27.06 14.38 4.84
C ASN A 391 -26.52 14.41 6.29
N LYS A 392 -26.97 15.35 7.12
CA LYS A 392 -26.46 15.51 8.48
C LYS A 392 -26.68 14.27 9.34
N ALA A 393 -27.84 13.62 9.21
CA ALA A 393 -28.15 12.41 9.98
C ALA A 393 -27.18 11.27 9.67
N ALA A 394 -26.91 11.00 8.39
CA ALA A 394 -25.99 9.96 7.96
C ALA A 394 -24.52 10.29 8.29
N ALA A 395 -24.11 11.56 8.16
CA ALA A 395 -22.78 12.00 8.55
C ALA A 395 -22.56 11.87 10.07
N TYR A 396 -23.56 12.23 10.88
CA TYR A 396 -23.43 12.22 12.34
C TYR A 396 -23.71 10.85 12.98
N ALA A 397 -24.01 9.83 12.17
CA ALA A 397 -24.10 8.46 12.67
C ALA A 397 -22.77 8.04 13.33
N ILE A 398 -22.86 7.22 14.38
CA ILE A 398 -21.73 6.80 15.23
C ILE A 398 -21.46 5.29 15.16
N ASP A 399 -21.95 4.68 14.08
CA ASP A 399 -22.16 3.25 13.89
C ASP A 399 -21.01 2.57 13.13
N ARG A 400 -19.84 3.19 13.02
CA ARG A 400 -18.67 2.63 12.32
C ARG A 400 -17.44 2.54 13.22
N ALA A 401 -17.08 1.31 13.63
CA ALA A 401 -15.99 1.06 14.58
C ALA A 401 -14.61 1.53 14.10
N TYR A 402 -14.36 1.53 12.78
CA TYR A 402 -13.13 2.03 12.18
C TYR A 402 -12.74 3.44 12.63
N ASN A 403 -13.73 4.34 12.74
CA ASN A 403 -13.51 5.74 13.09
C ASN A 403 -12.99 5.92 14.53
N TYR A 404 -13.36 4.99 15.43
CA TYR A 404 -12.94 5.03 16.83
C TYR A 404 -11.44 4.78 16.98
N VAL A 405 -10.82 4.06 16.05
CA VAL A 405 -9.37 3.82 16.08
C VAL A 405 -8.59 5.12 15.94
N HIS A 406 -9.00 5.97 14.99
CA HIS A 406 -8.32 7.24 14.73
C HIS A 406 -8.42 8.20 15.90
N VAL A 407 -9.61 8.31 16.52
CA VAL A 407 -9.83 9.16 17.70
C VAL A 407 -9.05 8.64 18.91
N ALA A 408 -9.08 7.31 19.16
CA ALA A 408 -8.31 6.71 20.25
C ALA A 408 -6.79 6.91 20.07
N GLY A 409 -6.28 6.77 18.83
CA GLY A 409 -4.88 7.01 18.51
C GLY A 409 -4.44 8.46 18.70
N ALA A 410 -5.31 9.42 18.35
CA ALA A 410 -5.05 10.85 18.59
C ALA A 410 -4.89 11.15 20.09
N TYR A 411 -5.83 10.68 20.92
CA TYR A 411 -5.74 10.83 22.38
C TYR A 411 -4.54 10.09 22.97
N TRP A 412 -4.29 8.85 22.56
CA TRP A 412 -3.15 8.07 23.04
C TRP A 412 -1.82 8.77 22.73
N SER A 413 -1.71 9.39 21.56
CA SER A 413 -0.51 10.15 21.18
C SER A 413 -0.22 11.30 22.14
N LEU A 414 -1.24 12.11 22.47
CA LEU A 414 -1.06 13.19 23.43
C LEU A 414 -0.86 12.70 24.87
N TYR A 415 -1.44 11.55 25.24
CA TYR A 415 -1.09 10.90 26.51
C TYR A 415 0.41 10.60 26.57
N ARG A 416 1.00 10.00 25.53
CA ARG A 416 2.44 9.69 25.49
C ARG A 416 3.29 10.96 25.63
N VAL A 417 2.91 12.03 24.94
CA VAL A 417 3.60 13.33 25.04
C VAL A 417 3.45 13.94 26.43
N ALA A 418 2.22 14.02 26.97
CA ALA A 418 1.94 14.59 28.28
C ALA A 418 2.67 13.83 29.40
N ARG A 419 2.79 12.51 29.26
CA ARG A 419 3.45 11.66 30.24
C ARG A 419 4.98 11.79 30.21
N ALA A 420 5.57 11.88 29.02
CA ALA A 420 7.03 11.94 28.85
C ALA A 420 7.60 13.37 28.88
N TYR A 421 6.82 14.35 28.44
CA TYR A 421 7.21 15.75 28.27
C TYR A 421 6.12 16.69 28.85
N PRO A 422 5.88 16.68 30.17
CA PRO A 422 4.75 17.39 30.78
C PRO A 422 4.77 18.91 30.56
N ALA A 423 5.92 19.52 30.27
CA ALA A 423 6.02 20.94 29.96
C ALA A 423 5.44 21.32 28.57
N LEU A 424 5.24 20.35 27.67
CA LEU A 424 4.75 20.57 26.31
C LEU A 424 3.22 20.55 26.21
N VAL A 425 2.52 19.99 27.21
CA VAL A 425 1.06 19.78 27.21
C VAL A 425 0.46 20.57 28.36
N LYS A 426 -0.54 21.41 28.09
CA LYS A 426 -1.05 22.38 29.07
C LYS A 426 -2.56 22.29 29.29
N SER A 427 -3.30 21.72 28.34
CA SER A 427 -4.76 21.79 28.29
C SER A 427 -5.40 20.70 29.14
N HIS A 428 -4.90 19.46 29.05
CA HIS A 428 -5.36 18.34 29.87
C HIS A 428 -4.21 17.54 30.47
N THR A 429 -4.49 16.86 31.58
CA THR A 429 -3.54 15.96 32.23
C THR A 429 -3.32 14.69 31.40
N TRP A 430 -2.19 14.01 31.61
CA TRP A 430 -1.89 12.76 30.91
C TRP A 430 -2.97 11.68 31.15
N ASP A 431 -3.53 11.61 32.35
CA ASP A 431 -4.52 10.59 32.73
C ASP A 431 -5.88 10.86 32.08
N TRP A 432 -6.20 12.12 31.80
CA TRP A 432 -7.37 12.50 31.00
C TRP A 432 -7.23 11.96 29.58
N TYR A 433 -6.10 12.20 28.91
CA TYR A 433 -5.88 11.70 27.55
C TYR A 433 -5.92 10.17 27.47
N LEU A 434 -5.32 9.46 28.44
CA LEU A 434 -5.39 8.00 28.49
C LEU A 434 -6.83 7.51 28.73
N ASN A 435 -7.59 8.20 29.58
CA ASN A 435 -9.00 7.88 29.81
C ASN A 435 -9.84 8.10 28.54
N GLN A 436 -9.60 9.18 27.81
CA GLN A 436 -10.29 9.46 26.56
C GLN A 436 -10.02 8.38 25.51
N ALA A 437 -8.75 7.99 25.34
CA ALA A 437 -8.36 6.90 24.46
C ALA A 437 -9.10 5.61 24.83
N TYR A 438 -9.00 5.16 26.09
CA TYR A 438 -9.68 3.96 26.59
C TYR A 438 -11.19 3.99 26.38
N SER A 439 -11.86 5.07 26.80
CA SER A 439 -13.32 5.18 26.72
C SER A 439 -13.82 5.19 25.28
N THR A 440 -13.04 5.79 24.36
CA THR A 440 -13.30 5.73 22.92
C THR A 440 -13.28 4.29 22.41
N VAL A 441 -12.25 3.50 22.78
CA VAL A 441 -12.18 2.09 22.39
C VAL A 441 -13.40 1.33 22.89
N ILE A 442 -13.72 1.42 24.18
CA ILE A 442 -14.85 0.68 24.76
C ILE A 442 -16.19 1.12 24.17
N ARG A 443 -16.37 2.40 23.85
CA ARG A 443 -17.58 2.89 23.18
C ARG A 443 -17.74 2.31 21.78
N GLY A 444 -16.64 2.22 21.02
CA GLY A 444 -16.63 1.61 19.68
C GLY A 444 -16.94 0.11 19.68
N MET A 445 -16.74 -0.58 20.82
CA MET A 445 -17.01 -2.01 20.96
C MET A 445 -18.45 -2.35 21.40
N ARG A 446 -19.33 -1.36 21.52
CA ARG A 446 -20.74 -1.58 21.86
C ARG A 446 -21.54 -2.11 20.67
N ASN A 447 -22.61 -2.85 20.95
CA ASN A 447 -23.42 -3.55 19.94
C ASN A 447 -24.14 -2.62 18.93
N ASP A 448 -24.30 -1.34 19.25
CA ASP A 448 -24.86 -0.32 18.36
C ASP A 448 -23.84 0.22 17.34
N VAL A 449 -22.58 -0.22 17.41
CA VAL A 449 -21.51 0.17 16.50
C VAL A 449 -21.20 -1.00 15.55
N GLY A 450 -21.44 -0.80 14.26
CA GLY A 450 -21.11 -1.75 13.20
C GLY A 450 -19.60 -1.99 13.08
N TYR A 451 -19.23 -3.11 12.47
CA TYR A 451 -17.85 -3.56 12.27
C TYR A 451 -17.04 -3.83 13.56
N ASN A 452 -17.63 -3.67 14.74
CA ASN A 452 -16.95 -3.91 16.03
C ASN A 452 -16.51 -5.37 16.25
N ARG A 453 -16.91 -6.31 15.39
CA ARG A 453 -16.50 -7.73 15.42
C ARG A 453 -15.51 -8.13 14.32
N VAL A 454 -15.21 -7.27 13.34
CA VAL A 454 -14.14 -7.53 12.36
C VAL A 454 -12.82 -6.93 12.84
N GLY A 455 -11.69 -7.26 12.21
CA GLY A 455 -10.42 -6.57 12.48
C GLY A 455 -10.45 -5.13 11.95
N LEU A 456 -9.90 -4.18 12.73
CA LEU A 456 -9.89 -2.76 12.37
C LEU A 456 -8.49 -2.33 11.88
N MET A 457 -8.42 -1.34 10.98
CA MET A 457 -7.13 -0.76 10.55
C MET A 457 -6.50 0.08 11.67
N GLY A 458 -5.19 -0.04 11.89
CA GLY A 458 -4.46 0.70 12.93
C GLY A 458 -4.74 0.20 14.35
N GLU A 459 -5.38 -0.96 14.49
CA GLU A 459 -5.88 -1.45 15.78
C GLU A 459 -4.76 -1.80 16.78
N THR A 460 -3.50 -1.95 16.33
CA THR A 460 -2.35 -2.08 17.23
C THR A 460 -2.33 -1.00 18.31
N VAL A 461 -2.84 0.21 18.02
CA VAL A 461 -2.93 1.30 19.00
C VAL A 461 -3.80 0.95 20.21
N PHE A 462 -4.81 0.08 20.07
CA PHE A 462 -5.61 -0.41 21.21
C PHE A 462 -4.78 -1.29 22.14
N GLY A 463 -3.86 -2.07 21.56
CA GLY A 463 -2.86 -2.83 22.29
C GLY A 463 -1.89 -1.94 23.06
N GLU A 464 -1.38 -0.89 22.43
CA GLU A 464 -0.54 0.12 23.10
C GLU A 464 -1.28 0.82 24.25
N ILE A 465 -2.56 1.17 24.05
CA ILE A 465 -3.42 1.70 25.12
C ILE A 465 -3.56 0.68 26.26
N LEU A 466 -3.76 -0.60 25.98
CA LEU A 466 -3.83 -1.65 27.01
C LEU A 466 -2.52 -1.75 27.80
N THR A 467 -1.37 -1.79 27.12
CA THR A 467 -0.05 -1.79 27.75
C THR A 467 0.12 -0.58 28.67
N ASP A 468 -0.30 0.59 28.21
CA ASP A 468 -0.17 1.82 28.97
C ASP A 468 -1.17 1.91 30.14
N LEU A 469 -2.38 1.36 30.02
CA LEU A 469 -3.31 1.21 31.16
C LEU A 469 -2.71 0.33 32.26
N ILE A 470 -2.05 -0.77 31.88
CA ILE A 470 -1.35 -1.64 32.82
C ILE A 470 -0.19 -0.88 33.47
N ARG A 471 0.62 -0.18 32.67
CA ARG A 471 1.77 0.60 33.18
C ARG A 471 1.35 1.64 34.22
N GLU A 472 0.24 2.33 34.00
CA GLU A 472 -0.26 3.37 34.93
C GLU A 472 -1.17 2.79 36.04
N GLY A 473 -1.23 1.47 36.21
CA GLY A 473 -1.97 0.81 37.31
C GLY A 473 -3.50 0.85 37.20
N GLN A 474 -4.05 1.11 36.01
CA GLN A 474 -5.48 1.20 35.74
C GLN A 474 -6.12 -0.18 35.53
N THR A 475 -5.95 -1.08 36.52
CA THR A 475 -6.26 -2.52 36.41
C THR A 475 -7.69 -2.81 35.95
N THR A 476 -8.70 -2.10 36.47
CA THR A 476 -10.11 -2.31 36.06
C THR A 476 -10.31 -2.00 34.57
N LYS A 477 -9.77 -0.88 34.08
CA LYS A 477 -9.85 -0.49 32.66
C LYS A 477 -9.09 -1.46 31.77
N ALA A 478 -7.88 -1.85 32.18
CA ALA A 478 -7.07 -2.83 31.48
C ALA A 478 -7.80 -4.18 31.35
N ASN A 479 -8.44 -4.66 32.43
CA ASN A 479 -9.22 -5.88 32.42
C ASN A 479 -10.43 -5.77 31.48
N THR A 480 -11.20 -4.68 31.53
CA THR A 480 -12.34 -4.47 30.64
C THR A 480 -11.93 -4.47 29.17
N LEU A 481 -10.87 -3.74 28.81
CA LEU A 481 -10.36 -3.70 27.43
C LEU A 481 -9.85 -5.09 27.00
N SER A 482 -9.04 -5.74 27.83
CA SER A 482 -8.51 -7.09 27.57
C SER A 482 -9.64 -8.11 27.35
N THR A 483 -10.70 -8.09 28.16
CA THR A 483 -11.87 -8.96 27.98
C THR A 483 -12.60 -8.70 26.67
N SER A 484 -12.80 -7.43 26.31
CA SER A 484 -13.44 -7.06 25.04
C SER A 484 -12.64 -7.56 23.83
N MET A 485 -11.32 -7.34 23.83
CA MET A 485 -10.44 -7.76 22.73
C MET A 485 -10.29 -9.28 22.66
N ARG A 486 -10.23 -9.96 23.81
CA ARG A 486 -10.20 -11.43 23.87
C ARG A 486 -11.45 -12.05 23.26
N SER A 487 -12.63 -11.44 23.48
CA SER A 487 -13.88 -11.91 22.88
C SER A 487 -13.84 -11.85 21.36
N ARG A 488 -13.28 -10.78 20.77
CA ARG A 488 -13.09 -10.67 19.31
C ARG A 488 -12.08 -11.68 18.79
N ALA A 489 -10.93 -11.80 19.45
CA ALA A 489 -9.91 -12.79 19.07
C ALA A 489 -10.41 -14.24 19.12
N ALA A 490 -11.23 -14.58 20.13
CA ALA A 490 -11.85 -15.90 20.24
C ALA A 490 -12.86 -16.18 19.11
N GLN A 491 -13.58 -15.15 18.64
CA GLN A 491 -14.45 -15.28 17.46
C GLN A 491 -13.62 -15.53 16.20
N TRP A 492 -12.57 -14.74 15.95
CA TRP A 492 -11.72 -14.91 14.76
C TRP A 492 -11.02 -16.26 14.70
N ASP A 493 -10.80 -16.90 15.87
CA ASP A 493 -10.22 -18.24 15.95
C ASP A 493 -11.15 -19.35 15.47
N THR A 494 -12.46 -19.10 15.38
CA THR A 494 -13.43 -20.05 14.81
C THR A 494 -13.68 -19.82 13.31
N GLU A 495 -13.28 -18.68 12.76
CA GLU A 495 -13.54 -18.28 11.38
C GLU A 495 -12.45 -18.79 10.43
N GLU A 496 -12.80 -19.29 9.25
CA GLU A 496 -11.79 -19.67 8.25
C GLU A 496 -11.06 -18.44 7.69
N VAL A 497 -11.76 -17.31 7.49
CA VAL A 497 -11.20 -16.08 6.92
C VAL A 497 -11.64 -14.83 7.72
N PRO A 498 -10.92 -14.46 8.80
CA PRO A 498 -11.30 -13.36 9.70
C PRO A 498 -10.78 -11.97 9.27
N PHE A 499 -10.33 -11.80 8.01
CA PHE A 499 -9.56 -10.61 7.60
C PHE A 499 -10.38 -9.54 6.86
N GLY A 500 -11.55 -9.93 6.35
CA GLY A 500 -12.39 -9.06 5.52
C GLY A 500 -13.01 -7.91 6.31
N SER A 501 -13.50 -6.94 5.54
CA SER A 501 -14.18 -5.72 5.99
C SER A 501 -15.54 -5.63 5.28
N GLU A 502 -15.81 -4.55 4.56
CA GLU A 502 -16.84 -4.42 3.54
C GLU A 502 -16.65 -5.39 2.36
N MET A 503 -15.41 -5.82 2.08
CA MET A 503 -15.08 -6.74 0.98
C MET A 503 -14.40 -8.01 1.48
N ALA A 504 -14.73 -9.15 0.86
CA ALA A 504 -14.20 -10.47 1.22
C ALA A 504 -12.68 -10.61 1.02
N TRP A 505 -12.10 -9.80 0.14
CA TRP A 505 -10.67 -9.82 -0.20
C TRP A 505 -9.85 -8.74 0.49
N ASP A 506 -10.50 -7.85 1.23
CA ASP A 506 -9.79 -6.78 1.91
C ASP A 506 -8.80 -7.35 2.95
N SER A 507 -7.66 -6.68 3.09
CA SER A 507 -6.61 -6.98 4.06
C SER A 507 -6.74 -6.15 5.34
N THR A 508 -7.76 -5.30 5.45
CA THR A 508 -7.99 -4.36 6.57
C THR A 508 -7.88 -5.02 7.94
N GLY A 509 -8.43 -6.23 8.12
CA GLY A 509 -8.40 -6.92 9.42
C GLY A 509 -7.07 -7.61 9.76
N GLN A 510 -6.13 -7.77 8.83
CA GLN A 510 -4.93 -8.60 9.03
C GLN A 510 -4.08 -8.15 10.23
N GLU A 511 -3.92 -6.84 10.42
CA GLU A 511 -3.15 -6.26 11.52
C GLU A 511 -3.79 -6.58 12.88
N GLY A 512 -5.05 -6.15 13.09
CA GLY A 512 -5.76 -6.31 14.36
C GLY A 512 -5.95 -7.78 14.74
N VAL A 513 -6.30 -8.63 13.76
CA VAL A 513 -6.45 -10.07 13.97
C VAL A 513 -5.13 -10.70 14.39
N TYR A 514 -4.03 -10.38 13.69
CA TYR A 514 -2.70 -10.91 14.07
C TYR A 514 -2.31 -10.46 15.48
N TYR A 515 -2.44 -9.16 15.78
CA TYR A 515 -2.03 -8.59 17.05
C TYR A 515 -2.72 -9.30 18.23
N TRP A 516 -4.06 -9.37 18.22
CA TRP A 516 -4.81 -9.93 19.33
C TRP A 516 -4.75 -11.46 19.37
N ALA A 517 -4.73 -12.14 18.23
CA ALA A 517 -4.55 -13.59 18.20
C ALA A 517 -3.20 -13.97 18.84
N LYS A 518 -2.13 -13.25 18.50
CA LYS A 518 -0.82 -13.44 19.13
C LYS A 518 -0.84 -13.10 20.62
N TYR A 519 -1.43 -11.96 20.99
CA TYR A 519 -1.49 -11.50 22.38
C TYR A 519 -2.20 -12.51 23.30
N PHE A 520 -3.30 -13.13 22.82
CA PHE A 520 -4.08 -14.08 23.61
C PHE A 520 -3.71 -15.56 23.42
N GLY A 521 -2.72 -15.87 22.58
CA GLY A 521 -2.22 -17.24 22.38
C GLY A 521 -3.01 -18.07 21.36
N PHE A 522 -3.79 -17.45 20.49
CA PHE A 522 -4.48 -18.10 19.37
C PHE A 522 -3.53 -18.34 18.19
N THR A 523 -2.59 -19.28 18.36
CA THR A 523 -1.46 -19.51 17.44
C THR A 523 -1.89 -19.88 16.02
N ASN A 524 -2.99 -20.61 15.85
CA ASN A 524 -3.51 -20.98 14.53
C ASN A 524 -3.93 -19.74 13.74
N THR A 525 -4.70 -18.85 14.38
CA THR A 525 -5.15 -17.59 13.78
C THR A 525 -3.99 -16.64 13.53
N ALA A 526 -3.03 -16.53 14.44
CA ALA A 526 -1.82 -15.73 14.21
C ALA A 526 -1.02 -16.25 13.00
N THR A 527 -0.84 -17.57 12.87
CA THR A 527 -0.15 -18.20 11.74
C THR A 527 -0.89 -17.98 10.42
N LYS A 528 -2.22 -18.18 10.42
CA LYS A 528 -3.10 -17.92 9.28
C LYS A 528 -3.03 -16.45 8.83
N SER A 529 -2.95 -15.52 9.78
CA SER A 529 -2.80 -14.09 9.49
C SER A 529 -1.50 -13.80 8.76
N VAL A 530 -0.37 -14.31 9.26
CA VAL A 530 0.95 -14.15 8.59
C VAL A 530 0.94 -14.78 7.20
N ASN A 531 0.32 -15.95 7.04
CA ASN A 531 0.19 -16.57 5.72
C ASN A 531 -0.62 -15.67 4.78
N SER A 532 -1.79 -15.19 5.21
CA SER A 532 -2.59 -14.26 4.40
C SER A 532 -1.80 -13.01 4.02
N VAL A 533 -1.07 -12.38 4.95
CA VAL A 533 -0.17 -11.24 4.67
C VAL A 533 0.82 -11.57 3.54
N LEU A 534 1.46 -12.74 3.59
CA LEU A 534 2.39 -13.18 2.53
C LEU A 534 1.72 -13.51 1.19
N GLY A 535 0.41 -13.79 1.19
CA GLY A 535 -0.38 -13.92 -0.04
C GLY A 535 -0.59 -12.58 -0.76
N PHE A 536 -0.60 -11.47 -0.01
CA PHE A 536 -0.86 -10.12 -0.53
C PHE A 536 0.39 -9.27 -0.70
N MET A 537 1.45 -9.55 0.08
CA MET A 537 2.64 -8.71 0.17
C MET A 537 3.87 -9.48 -0.31
N GLN A 538 4.28 -9.23 -1.55
CA GLN A 538 5.49 -9.83 -2.11
C GLN A 538 6.74 -8.96 -1.85
N THR A 539 7.89 -9.60 -1.68
CA THR A 539 9.19 -8.93 -1.55
C THR A 539 9.86 -8.79 -2.93
N LEU A 540 9.75 -7.62 -3.54
CA LEU A 540 10.19 -7.36 -4.92
C LEU A 540 11.21 -6.23 -4.97
N PRO A 541 12.22 -6.23 -5.85
CA PRO A 541 13.21 -5.15 -5.93
C PRO A 541 12.73 -3.82 -6.53
N HIS A 542 11.64 -3.29 -5.97
CA HIS A 542 11.00 -2.06 -6.40
C HIS A 542 10.35 -1.33 -5.21
N TRP A 543 10.65 -0.05 -5.02
CA TRP A 543 10.16 0.78 -3.90
C TRP A 543 8.64 0.74 -3.71
N GLY A 544 7.89 0.75 -4.81
CA GLY A 544 6.42 0.79 -4.79
C GLY A 544 5.74 -0.56 -4.68
N TRP A 545 6.46 -1.68 -4.86
CA TRP A 545 5.86 -3.03 -4.75
C TRP A 545 6.41 -3.84 -3.58
N ASN A 546 7.62 -3.54 -3.11
CA ASN A 546 8.26 -4.29 -2.04
C ASN A 546 7.49 -4.18 -0.72
N GLY A 547 6.88 -5.28 -0.30
CA GLY A 547 6.16 -5.31 0.98
C GLY A 547 4.97 -4.36 1.01
N ASN A 548 4.38 -4.04 -0.14
CA ASN A 548 3.10 -3.37 -0.23
C ASN A 548 2.03 -4.42 -0.56
N ALA A 549 0.94 -4.43 0.22
CA ALA A 549 -0.18 -5.31 -0.08
C ALA A 549 -0.83 -4.84 -1.40
N ARG A 550 -1.15 -5.76 -2.31
CA ARG A 550 -1.84 -5.38 -3.55
C ARG A 550 -3.19 -4.74 -3.22
N ARG A 551 -3.34 -3.46 -3.56
CA ARG A 551 -4.57 -2.65 -3.49
C ARG A 551 -4.64 -1.73 -4.71
N TYR A 552 -5.84 -1.49 -5.22
CA TYR A 552 -6.04 -0.78 -6.49
C TYR A 552 -7.35 0.02 -6.58
N TRP A 553 -8.10 0.15 -5.47
CA TRP A 553 -9.43 0.77 -5.47
C TRP A 553 -9.58 1.96 -4.52
N ASP A 554 -8.58 2.25 -3.67
CA ASP A 554 -8.61 3.32 -2.67
C ASP A 554 -8.28 4.72 -3.24
N ASN A 555 -8.33 4.93 -4.56
CA ASN A 555 -7.93 6.18 -5.25
C ASN A 555 -8.98 7.29 -5.22
#